data_AF-A0A357R5U0-F1
#
_entry.id   AF-A0A357R5U0-F1
#
_cell.length_a   1.000
_cell.length_b   1.000
_cell.length_c   1.000
_cell.angle_alpha   90.00
_cell.angle_beta   90.00
_cell.angle_gamma   90.00
#
_symmetry.space_group_name_H-M   'P 1'
#
loop_
_entity.id
_entity.type
_entity.pdbx_description
1 polymer ?
#
loop_
_entity_poly.entity_id
_entity_poly.type
_entity_poly.pdbx_seq_one_letter_code
_entity_poly.pdbx_strand_id
1 'polypeptide(L)'
;PAILHSMGRKHSGEGARELIQKLRQRVPGIALRTTFIVGYPGETPEHFQDLLDFVRWAEFDHLGAFIYSREEGTRAAAIKAQVPARIKNSRYHQLMALQQQIVLERNQQLLGRKFTVLIDSVRSGLAYGRS
;
A
#
# COMPACT_ATOMS: atom_id res chain seq x y z
N PRO A 1 11.64 6.46 -8.87
CA PRO A 1 11.05 7.79 -8.57
C PRO A 1 11.95 8.62 -7.64
N ALA A 2 12.06 9.94 -7.89
CA ALA A 2 12.87 10.86 -7.08
C ALA A 2 12.45 10.88 -5.59
N ILE A 3 11.16 10.67 -5.32
CA ILE A 3 10.61 10.58 -3.95
C ILE A 3 11.21 9.41 -3.17
N LEU A 4 11.37 8.22 -3.77
CA LEU A 4 11.97 7.07 -3.08
C LEU A 4 13.41 7.35 -2.65
N HIS A 5 14.18 8.00 -3.52
CA HIS A 5 15.55 8.40 -3.21
C HIS A 5 15.59 9.44 -2.08
N SER A 6 14.71 10.45 -2.12
CA SER A 6 14.58 11.44 -1.03
C SER A 6 14.22 10.79 0.31
N MET A 7 13.35 9.78 0.30
CA MET A 7 13.02 8.96 1.47
C MET A 7 14.19 8.08 1.96
N GLY A 8 15.32 8.05 1.25
CA GLY A 8 16.48 7.19 1.57
C GLY A 8 16.29 5.73 1.19
N ARG A 9 15.36 5.41 0.30
CA ARG A 9 15.18 4.04 -0.21
C ARG A 9 16.27 3.74 -1.23
N LYS A 10 16.92 2.59 -1.07
CA LYS A 10 17.95 2.09 -2.00
C LYS A 10 17.35 1.42 -3.25
N HIS A 11 16.07 1.07 -3.22
CA HIS A 11 15.38 0.37 -4.30
C HIS A 11 14.58 1.35 -5.17
N SER A 12 14.58 1.11 -6.48
CA SER A 12 13.78 1.84 -7.45
C SER A 12 12.36 1.30 -7.54
N GLY A 13 11.48 2.02 -8.25
CA GLY A 13 10.14 1.53 -8.56
C GLY A 13 10.20 0.25 -9.41
N GLU A 14 11.11 0.18 -10.37
CA GLU A 14 11.35 -1.01 -11.20
C GLU A 14 11.79 -2.21 -10.36
N GLY A 15 12.75 -2.03 -9.45
CA GLY A 15 13.19 -3.11 -8.56
C GLY A 15 12.05 -3.64 -7.68
N ALA A 16 11.14 -2.77 -7.24
CA ALA A 16 9.93 -3.21 -6.54
C ALA A 16 9.00 -4.03 -7.46
N ARG A 17 8.84 -3.64 -8.73
CA ARG A 17 8.03 -4.38 -9.70
C ARG A 17 8.60 -5.77 -9.98
N GLU A 18 9.90 -5.85 -10.25
CA GLU A 18 10.61 -7.12 -10.48
C GLU A 18 10.45 -8.07 -9.28
N LEU A 19 10.60 -7.54 -8.06
CA LEU A 19 10.43 -8.33 -6.85
C LEU A 19 9.00 -8.86 -6.71
N ILE A 20 7.98 -8.02 -6.92
CA ILE A 20 6.58 -8.43 -6.85
C ILE A 20 6.27 -9.52 -7.88
N GLN A 21 6.72 -9.35 -9.12
CA GLN A 21 6.55 -10.35 -10.17
C GLN A 21 7.22 -11.67 -9.82
N LYS A 22 8.48 -11.63 -9.37
CA LYS A 22 9.25 -12.80 -8.95
C LYS A 22 8.57 -13.55 -7.80
N LEU A 23 8.03 -12.84 -6.82
CA LEU A 23 7.30 -13.43 -5.70
C LEU A 23 6.03 -14.15 -6.17
N ARG A 24 5.21 -13.49 -6.99
CA ARG A 24 3.97 -14.07 -7.53
C ARG A 24 4.21 -15.28 -8.42
N GLN A 25 5.28 -15.27 -9.22
CA GLN A 25 5.67 -16.42 -10.05
C GLN A 25 6.11 -17.62 -9.22
N ARG A 26 6.86 -17.39 -8.14
CA ARG A 26 7.41 -18.47 -7.30
C ARG A 26 6.43 -19.02 -6.29
N VAL A 27 5.51 -18.19 -5.80
CA VAL A 27 4.52 -18.58 -4.79
C VAL A 27 3.13 -18.17 -5.30
N PRO A 28 2.47 -19.03 -6.11
CA PRO A 28 1.12 -18.78 -6.58
C PRO A 28 0.15 -18.56 -5.42
N GLY A 29 -0.58 -17.44 -5.45
CA GLY A 29 -1.50 -17.06 -4.38
C GLY A 29 -0.86 -16.39 -3.16
N ILE A 30 0.41 -15.96 -3.24
CA ILE A 30 1.04 -15.17 -2.17
C ILE A 30 0.25 -13.89 -1.88
N ALA A 31 -0.03 -13.65 -0.60
CA ALA A 31 -0.60 -12.39 -0.13
C ALA A 31 0.51 -11.36 0.12
N LEU A 32 0.40 -10.19 -0.48
CA LEU A 32 1.35 -9.09 -0.33
C LEU A 32 0.73 -7.95 0.46
N ARG A 33 1.40 -7.57 1.56
CA ARG A 33 1.02 -6.44 2.41
C ARG A 33 2.05 -5.33 2.36
N THR A 34 1.61 -4.08 2.27
CA THR A 34 2.49 -2.91 2.25
C THR A 34 1.87 -1.68 2.93
N THR A 35 2.67 -0.63 3.07
CA THR A 35 2.23 0.69 3.54
C THR A 35 2.84 1.80 2.70
N PHE A 36 2.08 2.86 2.45
CA PHE A 36 2.55 4.07 1.76
C PHE A 36 2.42 5.31 2.64
N ILE A 37 3.24 6.31 2.36
CA ILE A 37 3.10 7.67 2.90
C ILE A 37 2.74 8.58 1.74
N VAL A 38 1.67 9.35 1.88
CA VAL A 38 1.24 10.38 0.92
C VAL A 38 1.51 11.78 1.47
N GLY A 39 1.74 12.73 0.60
CA GLY A 39 2.03 14.11 0.98
C GLY A 39 3.44 14.31 1.53
N TYR A 40 4.38 13.44 1.14
CA TYR A 40 5.79 13.59 1.49
C TYR A 40 6.34 14.92 0.92
N PRO A 41 7.27 15.60 1.60
CA PRO A 41 7.81 16.86 1.10
C PRO A 41 8.45 16.71 -0.29
N GLY A 42 8.01 17.52 -1.25
CA GLY A 42 8.38 17.45 -2.67
C GLY A 42 7.48 16.56 -3.54
N GLU A 43 6.44 15.94 -2.99
CA GLU A 43 5.50 15.12 -3.76
C GLU A 43 4.60 15.96 -4.69
N THR A 44 4.79 15.77 -5.99
CA THR A 44 4.05 16.46 -7.06
C THR A 44 2.83 15.64 -7.49
N PRO A 45 1.89 16.21 -8.28
CA PRO A 45 0.77 15.45 -8.84
C PRO A 45 1.22 14.22 -9.65
N GLU A 46 2.29 14.34 -10.43
CA GLU A 46 2.84 13.27 -11.28
C GLU A 46 3.36 12.12 -10.42
N HIS A 47 4.11 12.43 -9.35
CA HIS A 47 4.58 11.42 -8.40
C HIS A 47 3.43 10.67 -7.72
N PHE A 48 2.32 11.36 -7.44
CA PHE A 48 1.15 10.73 -6.86
C PHE A 48 0.39 9.87 -7.88
N GLN A 49 0.31 10.31 -9.14
CA GLN A 49 -0.26 9.52 -10.22
C GLN A 49 0.54 8.23 -10.46
N ASP A 50 1.88 8.32 -10.50
CA ASP A 50 2.77 7.16 -10.59
C ASP A 50 2.53 6.15 -9.46
N LEU A 51 2.26 6.64 -8.24
CA LEU A 51 1.91 5.80 -7.10
C LEU A 51 0.58 5.08 -7.31
N LEU A 52 -0.47 5.77 -7.77
CA LEU A 52 -1.76 5.16 -8.08
C LEU A 52 -1.63 4.09 -9.16
N ASP A 53 -0.86 4.37 -10.21
CA ASP A 53 -0.63 3.41 -11.31
C ASP A 53 0.21 2.22 -10.84
N PHE A 54 1.19 2.45 -9.96
CA PHE A 54 1.93 1.38 -9.31
C PHE A 54 1.01 0.49 -8.47
N VAL A 55 0.14 1.06 -7.65
CA VAL A 55 -0.78 0.31 -6.79
C VAL A 55 -1.82 -0.46 -7.61
N ARG A 56 -2.36 0.14 -8.67
CA ARG A 56 -3.29 -0.53 -9.60
C ARG A 56 -2.64 -1.73 -10.27
N TRP A 57 -1.40 -1.58 -10.76
CA TRP A 57 -0.65 -2.69 -11.34
C TRP A 57 -0.26 -3.75 -10.29
N ALA A 58 0.09 -3.31 -9.09
CA ALA A 58 0.61 -4.19 -8.05
C ALA A 58 -0.50 -5.00 -7.38
N GLU A 59 -1.74 -4.55 -7.35
CA GLU A 59 -2.89 -5.27 -6.79
C GLU A 59 -2.59 -5.89 -5.41
N PHE A 60 -2.19 -5.08 -4.43
CA PHE A 60 -1.85 -5.59 -3.10
C PHE A 60 -3.07 -6.17 -2.38
N ASP A 61 -2.90 -7.29 -1.69
CA ASP A 61 -3.94 -7.90 -0.83
C ASP A 61 -4.27 -6.99 0.36
N HIS A 62 -3.24 -6.35 0.92
CA HIS A 62 -3.39 -5.41 2.02
C HIS A 62 -2.48 -4.20 1.81
N LEU A 63 -3.06 -3.00 1.90
CA LEU A 63 -2.31 -1.76 1.83
C LEU A 63 -2.86 -0.78 2.84
N GLY A 64 -1.96 -0.22 3.66
CA GLY A 64 -2.25 0.96 4.47
C GLY A 64 -1.65 2.21 3.84
N ALA A 65 -2.32 3.35 3.98
CA ALA A 65 -1.74 4.65 3.66
C ALA A 65 -1.64 5.50 4.93
N PHE A 66 -0.65 6.38 4.98
CA PHE A 66 -0.49 7.34 6.05
C PHE A 66 -0.22 8.72 5.46
N ILE A 67 -0.79 9.74 6.07
CA ILE A 67 -0.47 11.12 5.73
C ILE A 67 0.89 11.47 6.35
N TYR A 68 1.80 12.03 5.56
CA TYR A 68 3.08 12.49 6.07
C TYR A 68 2.89 13.51 7.20
N SER A 69 3.42 13.18 8.39
CA SER A 69 3.56 14.07 9.53
C SER A 69 4.99 14.58 9.61
N ARG A 70 5.16 15.89 9.83
CA ARG A 70 6.47 16.51 9.97
C ARG A 70 6.95 16.32 11.40
N GLU A 71 8.02 15.55 11.57
CA GLU A 71 8.65 15.30 12.86
C GLU A 71 10.02 15.98 12.93
N GLU A 72 10.27 16.76 13.99
CA GLU A 72 11.54 17.45 14.18
C GLU A 72 12.73 16.47 14.22
N GLY A 73 13.90 16.92 13.76
CA GLY A 73 15.10 16.08 13.67
C GLY A 73 15.13 15.10 12.49
N THR A 74 14.05 14.94 11.72
CA THR A 74 14.06 14.10 10.52
C THR A 74 14.61 14.83 9.28
N ARG A 75 15.27 14.09 8.38
CA ARG A 75 15.72 14.65 7.07
C ARG A 75 14.55 15.26 6.28
N ALA A 76 13.39 14.64 6.34
CA ALA A 76 12.19 15.10 5.64
C ALA A 76 11.64 16.42 6.22
N ALA A 77 11.80 16.67 7.52
CA ALA A 77 11.36 17.92 8.15
C ALA A 77 12.17 19.15 7.74
N ALA A 78 13.39 18.98 7.22
CA ALA A 78 14.23 20.05 6.68
C ALA A 78 13.89 20.42 5.22
N ILE A 79 13.08 19.60 4.52
CA ILE A 79 12.70 19.85 3.12
C ILE A 79 11.68 21.00 3.08
N LYS A 80 11.99 22.08 2.35
CA LYS A 80 11.13 23.28 2.27
C LYS A 80 9.81 23.05 1.52
N ALA A 81 9.81 22.16 0.52
CA ALA A 81 8.67 21.88 -0.34
C ALA A 81 7.59 21.04 0.36
N GLN A 82 6.98 21.56 1.41
CA GLN A 82 5.91 20.88 2.15
C GLN A 82 4.60 20.86 1.34
N VAL A 83 3.89 19.73 1.37
CA VAL A 83 2.58 19.59 0.72
C VAL A 83 1.48 20.13 1.64
N PRO A 84 0.54 20.95 1.16
CA PRO A 84 -0.60 21.43 1.95
C PRO A 84 -1.47 20.28 2.50
N ALA A 85 -1.99 20.42 3.72
CA ALA A 85 -2.78 19.39 4.39
C ALA A 85 -4.01 18.95 3.57
N ARG A 86 -4.69 19.88 2.89
CA ARG A 86 -5.83 19.57 2.00
C ARG A 86 -5.44 18.60 0.88
N ILE A 87 -4.26 18.79 0.28
CA ILE A 87 -3.75 17.90 -0.77
C ILE A 87 -3.39 16.55 -0.18
N LYS A 88 -2.72 16.50 0.98
CA LYS A 88 -2.39 15.22 1.63
C LYS A 88 -3.63 14.38 1.94
N ASN A 89 -4.67 15.00 2.49
CA ASN A 89 -5.94 14.32 2.79
C ASN A 89 -6.63 13.82 1.52
N SER A 90 -6.70 14.66 0.47
CA SER A 90 -7.27 14.25 -0.81
C SER A 90 -6.54 13.05 -1.40
N ARG A 91 -5.20 13.06 -1.40
CA ARG A 91 -4.37 11.95 -1.87
C ARG A 91 -4.57 10.67 -1.05
N TYR A 92 -4.66 10.80 0.27
CA TYR A 92 -4.97 9.68 1.17
C TYR A 92 -6.30 9.02 0.79
N HIS A 93 -7.37 9.81 0.67
CA HIS A 93 -8.69 9.27 0.32
C HIS A 93 -8.72 8.64 -1.07
N GLN A 94 -8.06 9.25 -2.06
CA GLN A 94 -7.96 8.69 -3.41
C GLN A 94 -7.24 7.33 -3.42
N LEU A 95 -6.10 7.25 -2.73
CA LEU A 95 -5.34 6.00 -2.64
C LEU A 95 -6.11 4.90 -1.88
N MET A 96 -6.77 5.25 -0.77
CA MET A 96 -7.57 4.29 -0.02
C MET A 96 -8.81 3.81 -0.79
N ALA A 97 -9.46 4.69 -1.57
CA ALA A 97 -10.57 4.31 -2.43
C ALA A 97 -10.13 3.34 -3.54
N LEU A 98 -8.98 3.61 -4.19
CA LEU A 98 -8.39 2.68 -5.16
C LEU A 98 -8.09 1.31 -4.51
N GLN A 99 -7.46 1.31 -3.34
CA GLN A 99 -7.16 0.06 -2.65
C GLN A 99 -8.44 -0.71 -2.27
N GLN A 100 -9.50 -0.03 -1.86
CA GLN A 100 -10.77 -0.69 -1.54
C GLN A 100 -11.35 -1.44 -2.73
N GLN A 101 -11.26 -0.87 -3.94
CA GLN A 101 -11.67 -1.53 -5.18
C GLN A 101 -10.83 -2.78 -5.45
N ILE A 102 -9.50 -2.66 -5.36
CA ILE A 102 -8.57 -3.78 -5.53
C ILE A 102 -8.86 -4.91 -4.54
N VAL A 103 -9.06 -4.59 -3.25
CA VAL A 103 -9.36 -5.60 -2.22
C VAL A 103 -10.67 -6.32 -2.50
N LEU A 104 -11.69 -5.60 -2.98
CA LEU A 104 -12.96 -6.21 -3.35
C LEU A 104 -12.78 -7.23 -4.48
N GLU A 105 -12.09 -6.84 -5.55
CA GLU A 105 -11.80 -7.71 -6.70
C GLU A 105 -10.98 -8.93 -6.30
N ARG A 106 -9.94 -8.76 -5.47
CA ARG A 106 -9.13 -9.86 -4.95
C ARG A 106 -9.94 -10.80 -4.06
N ASN A 107 -10.77 -10.26 -3.16
CA ASN A 107 -11.60 -11.07 -2.28
C ASN A 107 -12.65 -11.89 -3.05
N GLN A 108 -13.20 -11.35 -4.13
CA GLN A 108 -14.12 -12.08 -5.00
C GLN A 108 -13.45 -13.31 -5.63
N GLN A 109 -12.16 -13.22 -5.98
CA GLN A 109 -11.39 -14.36 -6.49
C GLN A 109 -11.13 -15.46 -5.44
N LEU A 110 -11.39 -15.19 -4.16
CA LEU A 110 -11.27 -16.16 -3.08
C LEU A 110 -12.52 -17.03 -2.90
N LEU A 111 -13.65 -16.63 -3.51
CA LEU A 111 -14.90 -17.39 -3.42
C LEU A 111 -14.72 -18.82 -3.98
N GLY A 112 -15.24 -19.81 -3.25
CA GLY A 112 -15.14 -21.23 -3.60
C GLY A 112 -13.77 -21.88 -3.31
N ARG A 113 -12.78 -21.11 -2.83
CA ARG A 113 -11.47 -21.67 -2.43
C ARG A 113 -11.51 -22.16 -0.98
N LYS A 114 -10.70 -23.18 -0.69
CA LYS A 114 -10.52 -23.72 0.67
C LYS A 114 -9.24 -23.15 1.28
N PHE A 115 -9.32 -22.76 2.55
CA PHE A 115 -8.21 -22.20 3.32
C PHE A 115 -8.02 -22.99 4.60
N THR A 116 -6.77 -23.07 5.07
CA THR A 116 -6.50 -23.49 6.44
C THR A 116 -6.83 -22.31 7.34
N VAL A 117 -7.57 -22.53 8.42
CA VAL A 117 -8.04 -21.45 9.31
C VAL A 117 -7.60 -21.75 10.73
N LEU A 118 -6.93 -20.77 11.36
CA LEU A 118 -6.70 -20.78 12.80
C LEU A 118 -7.95 -20.24 13.51
N ILE A 119 -8.55 -21.07 14.35
CA ILE A 119 -9.75 -20.70 15.11
C ILE A 119 -9.33 -19.87 16.33
N ASP A 120 -9.82 -18.63 16.40
CA ASP A 120 -9.59 -17.72 17.52
C ASP A 120 -10.67 -17.92 18.61
N SER A 121 -11.93 -18.22 18.23
CA SER A 121 -12.99 -18.55 19.20
C SER A 121 -14.18 -19.30 18.59
N VAL A 122 -14.96 -19.99 19.42
CA VAL A 122 -16.22 -20.64 19.04
C VAL A 122 -17.34 -20.14 19.96
N ARG A 123 -18.42 -19.59 19.40
CA ARG A 123 -19.57 -19.07 20.16
C ARG A 123 -20.87 -19.33 19.40
N SER A 124 -21.89 -19.81 20.10
CA SER A 124 -23.24 -20.05 19.55
C SER A 124 -23.24 -20.87 18.24
N GLY A 125 -22.41 -21.91 18.16
CA GLY A 125 -22.29 -22.76 16.96
C GLY A 125 -21.52 -22.13 15.79
N LEU A 126 -20.97 -20.91 15.95
CA LEU A 126 -20.12 -20.25 14.96
C LEU A 126 -18.66 -20.26 15.41
N ALA A 127 -17.75 -20.46 14.47
CA ALA A 127 -16.31 -20.35 14.67
C ALA A 127 -15.79 -19.05 14.03
N TYR A 128 -15.00 -18.29 14.77
CA TYR A 128 -14.31 -17.08 14.32
C TYR A 128 -12.82 -17.38 14.23
N GLY A 129 -12.18 -16.98 13.14
CA GLY A 129 -10.77 -17.28 12.91
C GLY A 129 -10.19 -16.53 11.73
N ARG A 130 -8.92 -16.83 11.44
CA ARG A 130 -8.14 -16.20 10.37
C ARG A 130 -7.43 -17.27 9.54
N SER A 131 -7.46 -17.09 8.23
CA SER A 131 -6.72 -17.91 7.26
C SER A 131 -5.33 -17.40 6.98
#